data_AF-Q0U042-F1
#
_entry.id   AF-Q0U042-F1
#
_cell.length_a   1.000
_cell.length_b   1.000
_cell.length_c   1.000
_cell.angle_alpha   90.00
_cell.angle_beta   90.00
_cell.angle_gamma   90.00
#
_symmetry.space_group_name_H-M   'P 1'
#
loop_
_entity.id
_entity.type
_entity.pdbx_description
1 polymer ?
#
loop_
_entity_poly.entity_id
_entity_poly.type
_entity_poly.pdbx_seq_one_letter_code
_entity_poly.pdbx_strand_id
1 'polypeptide(L)'
;MLYPNPKTPSPTNPSYLHPRYEIRTLTTAHAQWAAALIAHAYTFDSPVWPVLYPIDKSALMRTVFTACAYLVQHQIDSGMSFGVFDTEWTYSSHEAALAGGKLSWDEDMRDESGVVFLAGMDFPLVSVAMGFDACDALDIERLMPLLTTLPAFPDFVGREY
;
A
#
# COMPACT_ATOMS: atom_id res chain seq x y z
N MET A 1 -3.87 16.03 -26.37
CA MET A 1 -2.44 15.94 -26.04
C MET A 1 -2.31 15.98 -24.52
N LEU A 2 -1.78 14.94 -23.90
CA LEU A 2 -1.46 14.95 -22.47
C LEU A 2 -0.14 15.70 -22.31
N TYR A 3 -0.17 16.82 -21.59
CA TYR A 3 1.06 17.55 -21.25
C TYR A 3 1.79 16.82 -20.11
N PRO A 4 3.13 16.73 -20.14
CA PRO A 4 3.90 16.12 -19.07
C PRO A 4 3.64 16.82 -17.72
N ASN A 5 3.42 16.04 -16.67
CA ASN A 5 3.20 16.53 -15.32
C ASN A 5 4.55 16.80 -14.63
N PRO A 6 4.87 18.06 -14.27
CA PRO A 6 6.15 18.41 -13.65
C PRO A 6 6.23 18.01 -12.16
N LYS A 7 5.12 17.59 -11.54
CA LYS A 7 5.07 17.16 -10.13
C LYS A 7 5.52 15.70 -9.97
N THR A 8 6.75 15.42 -10.39
CA THR A 8 7.37 14.08 -10.33
C THR A 8 8.78 14.18 -9.75
N PRO A 9 9.40 13.06 -9.30
CA PRO A 9 10.62 13.11 -8.49
C PRO A 9 11.82 13.71 -9.23
N SER A 10 11.79 13.77 -10.56
CA SER A 10 12.76 14.55 -11.34
C SER A 10 12.08 15.42 -12.40
N PRO A 11 12.45 16.70 -12.53
CA PRO A 11 11.99 17.57 -13.62
C PRO A 11 12.38 17.07 -15.01
N THR A 12 13.37 16.17 -15.09
CA THR A 12 13.92 15.60 -16.32
C THR A 12 13.25 14.30 -16.76
N ASN A 13 12.42 13.68 -15.91
CA ASN A 13 11.61 12.51 -16.25
C ASN A 13 10.13 12.76 -15.92
N PRO A 14 9.48 13.72 -16.60
CA PRO A 14 8.09 14.04 -16.32
C PRO A 14 7.16 12.89 -16.69
N SER A 15 6.17 12.65 -15.84
CA SER A 15 5.18 11.59 -16.03
C SER A 15 4.00 12.05 -16.88
N TYR A 16 3.33 11.11 -17.56
CA TYR A 16 2.03 11.33 -18.17
C TYR A 16 0.86 11.22 -17.19
N LEU A 17 1.15 11.06 -15.90
CA LEU A 17 0.16 11.04 -14.84
C LEU A 17 -0.62 12.37 -14.82
N HIS A 18 -1.94 12.29 -14.63
CA HIS A 18 -2.80 13.47 -14.61
C HIS A 18 -2.28 14.53 -13.59
N PRO A 19 -2.33 15.85 -13.89
CA PRO A 19 -1.75 16.92 -13.03
C PRO A 19 -2.28 17.01 -11.59
N ARG A 20 -3.45 16.41 -11.35
CA ARG A 20 -4.04 16.22 -10.01
C ARG A 20 -3.17 15.35 -9.11
N TYR A 21 -2.37 14.47 -9.69
CA TYR A 21 -1.52 13.57 -8.92
C TYR A 21 -0.07 14.04 -8.90
N GLU A 22 0.64 13.61 -7.87
CA GLU A 22 2.06 13.88 -7.66
C GLU A 22 2.75 12.60 -7.19
N ILE A 23 3.96 12.34 -7.69
CA ILE A 23 4.77 11.20 -7.25
C ILE A 23 5.80 11.71 -6.24
N ARG A 24 5.85 11.10 -5.06
CA ARG A 24 6.77 11.47 -3.97
C ARG A 24 7.43 10.23 -3.38
N THR A 25 8.61 10.40 -2.81
CA THR A 25 9.20 9.36 -1.95
C THR A 25 8.33 9.16 -0.72
N LEU A 26 8.09 7.91 -0.34
CA LEU A 26 7.38 7.60 0.90
C LEU A 26 8.27 7.85 2.12
N THR A 27 7.64 8.21 3.23
CA THR A 27 8.30 8.36 4.53
C THR A 27 7.57 7.49 5.53
N THR A 28 8.12 7.34 6.73
CA THR A 28 7.53 6.53 7.80
C THR A 28 6.11 6.93 8.16
N ALA A 29 5.75 8.22 7.97
CA ALA A 29 4.38 8.70 8.15
C ALA A 29 3.36 8.03 7.21
N HIS A 30 3.81 7.49 6.07
CA HIS A 30 2.96 6.85 5.08
C HIS A 30 2.89 5.32 5.24
N ALA A 31 3.60 4.72 6.20
CA ALA A 31 3.72 3.26 6.29
C ALA A 31 2.38 2.55 6.45
N GLN A 32 1.50 3.07 7.32
CA GLN A 32 0.17 2.50 7.49
C GLN A 32 -0.70 2.65 6.24
N TRP A 33 -0.58 3.74 5.50
CA TRP A 33 -1.35 3.95 4.25
C TRP A 33 -0.87 3.00 3.16
N ALA A 34 0.44 2.83 3.01
CA ALA A 34 1.03 1.89 2.06
C ALA A 34 0.64 0.44 2.37
N ALA A 35 0.71 0.04 3.65
CA ALA A 35 0.27 -1.28 4.10
C ALA A 35 -1.22 -1.51 3.81
N ALA A 36 -2.06 -0.50 4.04
CA ALA A 36 -3.49 -0.58 3.77
C ALA A 36 -3.79 -0.79 2.28
N LEU A 37 -3.15 0.00 1.40
CA LEU A 37 -3.29 -0.15 -0.04
C LEU A 37 -2.82 -1.52 -0.54
N ILE A 38 -1.67 -2.00 -0.05
CA ILE A 38 -1.14 -3.32 -0.46
C ILE A 38 -2.06 -4.44 -0.01
N ALA A 39 -2.53 -4.40 1.25
CA ALA A 39 -3.43 -5.42 1.76
C ALA A 39 -4.74 -5.47 0.97
N HIS A 40 -5.29 -4.32 0.62
CA HIS A 40 -6.52 -4.22 -0.16
C HIS A 40 -6.31 -4.73 -1.58
N ALA A 41 -5.28 -4.24 -2.26
CA ALA A 41 -4.94 -4.67 -3.61
C ALA A 41 -4.68 -6.18 -3.66
N TYR A 42 -4.01 -6.75 -2.65
CA TYR A 42 -3.78 -8.19 -2.61
C TYR A 42 -5.07 -8.95 -2.34
N THR A 43 -5.94 -8.47 -1.47
CA THR A 43 -7.12 -9.24 -1.05
C THR A 43 -8.28 -9.16 -2.07
N PHE A 44 -8.40 -8.05 -2.79
CA PHE A 44 -9.57 -7.77 -3.63
C PHE A 44 -9.25 -7.59 -5.12
N ASP A 45 -8.17 -6.88 -5.47
CA ASP A 45 -7.93 -6.44 -6.86
C ASP A 45 -6.90 -7.30 -7.63
N SER A 46 -6.03 -8.01 -6.90
CA SER A 46 -4.98 -8.83 -7.51
C SER A 46 -5.59 -9.96 -8.35
N PRO A 47 -5.02 -10.29 -9.52
CA PRO A 47 -5.46 -11.44 -10.31
C PRO A 47 -4.99 -12.79 -9.74
N VAL A 48 -4.14 -12.78 -8.69
CA VAL A 48 -3.51 -13.98 -8.13
C VAL A 48 -4.09 -14.33 -6.77
N TRP A 49 -3.95 -13.43 -5.80
CA TRP A 49 -4.20 -13.72 -4.39
C TRP A 49 -5.66 -14.03 -4.05
N PRO A 50 -6.68 -13.31 -4.57
CA PRO A 50 -8.08 -13.62 -4.28
C PRO A 50 -8.54 -14.93 -4.91
N VAL A 51 -7.79 -15.45 -5.90
CA VAL A 51 -8.02 -16.77 -6.51
C VAL A 51 -7.41 -17.87 -5.63
N LEU A 52 -6.21 -17.65 -5.09
CA LEU A 52 -5.54 -18.59 -4.19
C LEU A 52 -6.18 -18.65 -2.79
N TYR A 53 -6.67 -17.52 -2.30
CA TYR A 53 -7.23 -17.36 -0.96
C TYR A 53 -8.62 -16.70 -1.02
N PRO A 54 -9.66 -17.40 -1.54
CA PRO A 54 -10.97 -16.80 -1.82
C PRO A 54 -11.90 -16.70 -0.61
N ILE A 55 -11.55 -17.28 0.54
CA ILE A 55 -12.43 -17.43 1.70
C ILE A 55 -12.13 -16.37 2.76
N ASP A 56 -13.19 -15.77 3.32
CA ASP A 56 -13.14 -14.78 4.39
C ASP A 56 -12.14 -13.65 4.09
N LYS A 57 -12.39 -12.96 2.98
CA LYS A 57 -11.52 -11.88 2.51
C LYS A 57 -11.44 -10.75 3.53
N SER A 58 -12.48 -10.55 4.32
CA SER A 58 -12.46 -9.59 5.42
C SER A 58 -11.39 -9.93 6.47
N ALA A 59 -11.30 -11.19 6.91
CA ALA A 59 -10.27 -11.63 7.84
C ALA A 59 -8.88 -11.63 7.19
N LEU A 60 -8.78 -12.08 5.93
CA LEU A 60 -7.53 -12.06 5.19
C LEU A 60 -6.98 -10.64 5.05
N MET A 61 -7.82 -9.67 4.67
CA MET A 61 -7.47 -8.25 4.54
C MET A 61 -6.77 -7.71 5.79
N ARG A 62 -7.37 -7.90 6.96
CA ARG A 62 -6.80 -7.46 8.25
C ARG A 62 -5.51 -8.18 8.59
N THR A 63 -5.46 -9.48 8.30
CA THR A 63 -4.27 -10.30 8.56
C THR A 63 -3.11 -9.84 7.68
N VAL A 64 -3.34 -9.67 6.37
CA VAL A 64 -2.32 -9.17 5.43
C VAL A 64 -1.87 -7.76 5.81
N PHE A 65 -2.78 -6.86 6.16
CA PHE A 65 -2.46 -5.50 6.60
C PHE A 65 -1.48 -5.49 7.78
N THR A 66 -1.73 -6.34 8.78
CA THR A 66 -0.86 -6.46 9.95
C THR A 66 0.45 -7.16 9.60
N ALA A 67 0.37 -8.24 8.82
CA ALA A 67 1.50 -9.10 8.50
C ALA A 67 2.52 -8.42 7.57
N CYS A 68 2.09 -7.52 6.69
CA CYS A 68 2.99 -6.80 5.78
C CYS A 68 3.69 -5.59 6.42
N ALA A 69 3.34 -5.21 7.65
CA ALA A 69 3.83 -4.00 8.31
C ALA A 69 5.37 -3.93 8.36
N TYR A 70 6.04 -5.05 8.68
CA TYR A 70 7.50 -5.09 8.67
C TYR A 70 8.08 -4.82 7.27
N LEU A 71 7.63 -5.57 6.26
CA LEU A 71 8.14 -5.45 4.89
C LEU A 71 7.95 -4.03 4.34
N VAL A 72 6.76 -3.47 4.53
CA VAL A 72 6.44 -2.10 4.09
C VAL A 72 7.32 -1.07 4.79
N GLN A 73 7.53 -1.21 6.09
CA GLN A 73 8.38 -0.31 6.85
C GLN A 73 9.84 -0.38 6.38
N HIS A 74 10.38 -1.60 6.22
CA HIS A 74 11.73 -1.83 5.69
C HIS A 74 11.93 -1.19 4.30
N GLN A 75 10.93 -1.37 3.43
CA GLN A 75 10.94 -0.77 2.10
C GLN A 75 10.89 0.76 2.11
N ILE A 76 10.14 1.35 3.03
CA ILE A 76 10.10 2.81 3.18
C ILE A 76 11.42 3.34 3.77
N ASP A 77 11.96 2.67 4.78
CA ASP A 77 13.19 3.09 5.47
C ASP A 77 14.42 3.05 4.56
N SER A 78 14.40 2.19 3.53
CA SER A 78 15.42 2.18 2.48
C SER A 78 15.48 3.48 1.65
N GLY A 79 14.43 4.31 1.68
CA GLY A 79 14.31 5.51 0.84
C GLY A 79 14.04 5.23 -0.64
N MET A 80 13.78 3.97 -1.02
CA MET A 80 13.57 3.55 -2.42
C MET A 80 12.10 3.35 -2.81
N SER A 81 11.16 3.64 -1.89
CA SER A 81 9.73 3.50 -2.12
C SER A 81 9.07 4.82 -2.51
N PHE A 82 8.15 4.76 -3.48
CA PHE A 82 7.43 5.92 -4.01
C PHE A 82 5.91 5.76 -3.87
N GLY A 83 5.22 6.87 -3.69
CA GLY A 83 3.77 6.95 -3.65
C GLY A 83 3.23 7.92 -4.69
N VAL A 84 2.03 7.62 -5.19
CA VAL A 84 1.21 8.56 -5.97
C VAL A 84 0.21 9.21 -5.03
N PHE A 85 0.25 10.53 -4.92
CA PHE A 85 -0.62 11.32 -4.06
C PHE A 85 -1.62 12.12 -4.89
N ASP A 86 -2.89 12.06 -4.51
CA ASP A 86 -3.92 12.96 -5.00
C ASP A 86 -3.82 14.32 -4.32
N THR A 87 -3.46 15.35 -5.08
CA THR A 87 -3.31 16.73 -4.58
C THR A 87 -4.64 17.47 -4.42
N GLU A 88 -5.73 16.89 -4.90
CA GLU A 88 -7.11 17.40 -4.76
C GLU A 88 -7.96 16.46 -3.88
N TRP A 89 -7.32 15.66 -3.01
CA TRP A 89 -8.02 14.78 -2.08
C TRP A 89 -8.98 15.59 -1.20
N THR A 90 -10.21 15.10 -1.08
CA THR A 90 -11.22 15.68 -0.19
C THR A 90 -11.49 14.70 0.93
N TYR A 91 -11.07 15.07 2.14
CA TYR A 91 -11.28 14.22 3.31
C TYR A 91 -12.77 14.04 3.61
N SER A 92 -13.14 12.82 3.99
CA SER A 92 -14.52 12.47 4.34
C SER A 92 -14.96 13.07 5.68
N SER A 93 -14.00 13.37 6.56
CA SER A 93 -14.25 13.93 7.89
C SER A 93 -13.29 15.06 8.26
N HIS A 94 -13.72 15.95 9.15
CA HIS A 94 -12.87 17.01 9.70
C HIS A 94 -11.67 16.44 10.46
N GLU A 95 -11.87 15.33 11.17
CA GLU A 95 -10.81 14.63 11.91
C GLU A 95 -9.70 14.13 10.99
N ALA A 96 -10.07 13.48 9.86
CA ALA A 96 -9.10 13.03 8.87
C ALA A 96 -8.34 14.21 8.26
N ALA A 97 -9.03 15.32 7.96
CA ALA A 97 -8.37 16.53 7.46
C ALA A 97 -7.34 17.10 8.44
N LEU A 98 -7.66 17.14 9.74
CA LEU A 98 -6.72 17.60 10.78
C LEU A 98 -5.52 16.66 10.95
N ALA A 99 -5.73 15.36 10.80
CA ALA A 99 -4.67 14.35 10.88
C ALA A 99 -3.84 14.24 9.58
N GLY A 100 -4.28 14.86 8.48
CA GLY A 100 -3.68 14.69 7.15
C GLY A 100 -3.99 13.33 6.51
N GLY A 101 -4.93 12.59 7.08
CA GLY A 101 -5.39 11.28 6.63
C GLY A 101 -5.78 10.37 7.80
N LYS A 102 -6.71 9.44 7.57
CA LYS A 102 -7.21 8.51 8.59
C LYS A 102 -7.56 7.16 7.97
N LEU A 103 -7.16 6.10 8.64
CA LEU A 103 -7.63 4.75 8.36
C LEU A 103 -8.73 4.40 9.36
N SER A 104 -9.94 4.11 8.88
CA SER A 104 -11.13 3.85 9.70
C SER A 104 -11.65 2.44 9.43
N TRP A 105 -11.01 1.43 10.06
CA TRP A 105 -11.42 0.04 9.98
C TRP A 105 -11.77 -0.51 11.35
N ASP A 106 -12.95 -1.10 11.46
CA ASP A 106 -13.43 -1.74 12.68
C ASP A 106 -13.20 -3.26 12.62
N GLU A 107 -13.01 -3.89 13.78
CA GLU A 107 -12.79 -5.35 13.88
C GLU A 107 -13.98 -6.17 13.35
N ASP A 108 -15.19 -5.63 13.54
CA ASP A 108 -16.44 -6.26 13.12
C ASP A 108 -16.79 -5.98 11.64
N MET A 109 -15.99 -5.16 10.94
CA MET A 109 -16.22 -4.85 9.53
C MET A 109 -16.19 -6.15 8.69
N ARG A 110 -17.22 -6.35 7.86
CA ARG A 110 -17.33 -7.49 6.93
C ARG A 110 -17.66 -6.97 5.55
N ASP A 111 -16.79 -7.27 4.60
CA ASP A 111 -16.92 -6.87 3.22
C ASP A 111 -16.04 -7.75 2.32
N GLU A 112 -16.70 -8.60 1.53
CA GLU A 112 -16.04 -9.49 0.57
C GLU A 112 -15.72 -8.78 -0.75
N SER A 113 -16.26 -7.58 -0.97
CA SER A 113 -16.01 -6.77 -2.18
C SER A 113 -14.82 -5.84 -2.06
N GLY A 114 -14.43 -5.48 -0.82
CA GLY A 114 -13.36 -4.52 -0.53
C GLY A 114 -13.78 -3.04 -0.60
N VAL A 115 -15.01 -2.73 -1.03
CA VAL A 115 -15.54 -1.35 -1.14
C VAL A 115 -15.57 -0.62 0.20
N VAL A 116 -15.99 -1.30 1.28
CA VAL A 116 -16.08 -0.71 2.63
C VAL A 116 -14.68 -0.48 3.20
N PHE A 117 -13.75 -1.43 3.02
CA PHE A 117 -12.36 -1.23 3.41
C PHE A 117 -11.72 -0.06 2.66
N LEU A 118 -11.97 0.06 1.35
CA LEU A 118 -11.47 1.17 0.56
C LEU A 118 -12.07 2.51 1.01
N ALA A 119 -13.38 2.56 1.31
CA ALA A 119 -14.02 3.77 1.85
C ALA A 119 -13.46 4.20 3.21
N GLY A 120 -12.93 3.26 4.00
CA GLY A 120 -12.23 3.54 5.26
C GLY A 120 -10.81 4.10 5.10
N MET A 121 -10.26 4.15 3.89
CA MET A 121 -8.95 4.74 3.59
C MET A 121 -9.06 6.23 3.24
N ASP A 122 -9.21 7.08 4.25
CA ASP A 122 -9.38 8.53 4.04
C ASP A 122 -8.03 9.26 4.05
N PHE A 123 -7.21 9.06 3.03
CA PHE A 123 -5.90 9.69 2.88
C PHE A 123 -5.54 9.93 1.40
N PRO A 124 -4.65 10.88 1.08
CA PRO A 124 -4.36 11.25 -0.31
C PRO A 124 -3.47 10.27 -1.09
N LEU A 125 -2.90 9.25 -0.45
CA LEU A 125 -2.06 8.26 -1.13
C LEU A 125 -2.94 7.25 -1.90
N VAL A 126 -2.80 7.18 -3.22
CA VAL A 126 -3.67 6.35 -4.09
C VAL A 126 -2.95 5.18 -4.77
N SER A 127 -1.62 5.17 -4.75
CA SER A 127 -0.82 4.06 -5.29
C SER A 127 0.57 4.07 -4.69
N VAL A 128 1.21 2.90 -4.63
CA VAL A 128 2.56 2.72 -4.10
C VAL A 128 3.40 1.85 -5.03
N ALA A 129 4.67 2.19 -5.12
CA ALA A 129 5.72 1.37 -5.70
C ALA A 129 6.77 1.13 -4.61
N MET A 130 6.85 -0.11 -4.14
CA MET A 130 7.70 -0.47 -3.01
C MET A 130 9.03 -1.04 -3.51
N GLY A 131 10.13 -0.61 -2.91
CA GLY A 131 11.47 -1.07 -3.21
C GLY A 131 12.37 -0.95 -1.98
N PHE A 132 13.44 -1.73 -1.95
CA PHE A 132 14.47 -1.64 -0.91
C PHE A 132 15.85 -1.98 -1.47
N ASP A 133 16.88 -1.51 -0.79
CA ASP A 133 18.26 -1.86 -1.10
C ASP A 133 18.58 -3.25 -0.54
N ALA A 134 18.93 -4.19 -1.40
CA ALA A 134 19.28 -5.56 -1.00
C ALA A 134 20.55 -5.63 -0.13
N CYS A 135 21.35 -4.56 -0.06
CA CYS A 135 22.47 -4.49 0.88
C CYS A 135 21.99 -4.40 2.35
N ASP A 136 20.77 -3.91 2.59
CA ASP A 136 20.07 -3.99 3.87
C ASP A 136 19.03 -5.11 3.80
N ALA A 137 19.49 -6.32 4.09
CA ALA A 137 18.71 -7.53 3.89
C ALA A 137 17.44 -7.57 4.77
N LEU A 138 16.43 -8.29 4.29
CA LEU A 138 15.23 -8.56 5.08
C LEU A 138 15.55 -9.47 6.28
N ASP A 139 14.98 -9.13 7.42
CA ASP A 139 14.90 -9.98 8.60
C ASP A 139 13.78 -11.00 8.38
N ILE A 140 14.19 -12.24 8.10
CA ILE A 140 13.26 -13.33 7.78
C ILE A 140 12.35 -13.66 8.96
N GLU A 141 12.83 -13.58 10.21
CA GLU A 141 12.00 -13.84 11.40
C GLU A 141 10.86 -12.84 11.47
N ARG A 142 11.13 -11.57 11.17
CA ARG A 142 10.12 -10.51 11.14
C ARG A 142 9.21 -10.57 9.91
N LEU A 143 9.65 -11.23 8.83
CA LEU A 143 8.84 -11.48 7.63
C LEU A 143 7.89 -12.67 7.79
N MET A 144 8.16 -13.58 8.74
CA MET A 144 7.36 -14.81 8.94
C MET A 144 5.85 -14.59 9.00
N PRO A 145 5.30 -13.57 9.69
CA PRO A 145 3.85 -13.35 9.69
C PRO A 145 3.25 -13.23 8.29
N LEU A 146 3.95 -12.54 7.37
CA LEU A 146 3.52 -12.42 5.97
C LEU A 146 3.60 -13.75 5.25
N LEU A 147 4.71 -14.48 5.41
CA LEU A 147 4.90 -15.79 4.78
C LEU A 147 3.89 -16.82 5.26
N THR A 148 3.47 -16.75 6.52
CA THR A 148 2.40 -17.62 7.04
C THR A 148 1.02 -17.22 6.56
N THR A 149 0.79 -15.92 6.33
CA THR A 149 -0.50 -15.39 5.87
C THR A 149 -0.71 -15.64 4.37
N LEU A 150 0.35 -15.48 3.58
CA LEU A 150 0.37 -15.73 2.14
C LEU A 150 1.45 -16.77 1.81
N PRO A 151 1.21 -18.08 2.06
CA PRO A 151 2.22 -19.13 1.84
C PRO A 151 2.81 -19.20 0.44
N ALA A 152 2.08 -18.76 -0.59
CA ALA A 152 2.59 -18.74 -1.97
C ALA A 152 3.44 -17.49 -2.27
N PHE A 153 3.58 -16.54 -1.34
CA PHE A 153 4.39 -15.33 -1.51
C PHE A 153 5.83 -15.60 -1.99
N PRO A 154 6.60 -16.51 -1.38
CA PRO A 154 7.98 -16.80 -1.83
C PRO A 154 8.09 -17.27 -3.29
N ASP A 155 7.08 -17.98 -3.79
CA ASP A 155 7.09 -18.47 -5.18
C ASP A 155 6.95 -17.32 -6.21
N PHE A 156 6.39 -16.17 -5.81
CA PHE A 156 6.21 -15.01 -6.69
C PHE A 156 7.28 -13.92 -6.52
N VAL A 157 7.91 -13.81 -5.34
CA VAL A 157 8.94 -12.79 -5.09
C VAL A 157 10.39 -13.29 -5.28
N GLY A 158 10.56 -14.56 -5.65
CA GLY A 158 11.86 -15.19 -5.85
C GLY A 158 12.29 -16.04 -4.65
N ARG A 159 12.72 -17.27 -4.91
CA ARG A 159 13.13 -18.28 -3.92
C ARG A 159 14.47 -18.01 -3.22
N GLU A 160 14.93 -16.76 -3.15
CA GLU A 160 16.25 -16.42 -2.61
C GLU A 160 16.25 -16.08 -1.12
N TYR A 161 15.30 -16.63 -0.35
CA TYR A 161 15.25 -16.53 1.11
C TYR A 161 15.38 -17.91 1.75
#